data_AF-A0A8X6UXR4-F1
#
_entry.id   AF-A0A8X6UXR4-F1
#
_cell.length_a   1.000
_cell.length_b   1.000
_cell.length_c   1.000
_cell.angle_alpha   90.00
_cell.angle_beta   90.00
_cell.angle_gamma   90.00
#
_symmetry.space_group_name_H-M   'P 1'
#
loop_
_entity.id
_entity.type
_entity.pdbx_description
1 polymer ?
#
loop_
_entity_poly.entity_id
_entity_poly.type
_entity_poly.pdbx_seq_one_letter_code
_entity_poly.pdbx_strand_id
1 'polypeptide(L)'
;MEPSIERLNSTNYNTWKEDVRVLLMDRNSWRIITGQEVKPDDGASAKEKRNFESRWDRAYSTIYLSVEKEYRNLISDTCDPIVAWKKLEDHFQPHTRARVIG
;
A
#
# COMPACT_ATOMS: atom_id res chain seq x y z
N MET A 1 -7.38 -7.33 18.93
CA MET A 1 -8.08 -8.04 17.85
C MET A 1 -7.59 -7.42 16.55
N GLU A 2 -6.95 -8.17 15.66
CA GLU A 2 -6.59 -7.59 14.35
C GLU A 2 -7.87 -7.29 13.57
N PRO A 3 -8.01 -6.10 12.96
CA PRO A 3 -9.16 -5.79 12.14
C PRO A 3 -9.25 -6.79 10.98
N SER A 4 -10.42 -7.39 10.80
CA SER A 4 -10.69 -8.33 9.71
C SER A 4 -10.96 -7.55 8.44
N ILE A 5 -9.93 -7.32 7.64
CA ILE A 5 -10.07 -6.74 6.30
C ILE A 5 -10.36 -7.86 5.29
N GLU A 6 -11.38 -7.67 4.47
CA GLU A 6 -11.64 -8.56 3.33
C GLU A 6 -10.48 -8.47 2.34
N ARG A 7 -9.98 -9.61 1.87
CA ARG A 7 -8.83 -9.59 0.96
C ARG A 7 -9.22 -9.05 -0.42
N LEU A 8 -8.30 -8.36 -1.07
CA LEU A 8 -8.50 -7.81 -2.41
C LEU A 8 -8.82 -8.91 -3.41
N ASN A 9 -9.96 -8.75 -4.09
CA ASN A 9 -10.42 -9.56 -5.20
C ASN A 9 -10.87 -8.68 -6.38
N SER A 10 -11.36 -9.30 -7.46
CA SER A 10 -11.79 -8.61 -8.69
C SER A 10 -12.97 -7.64 -8.53
N THR A 11 -13.68 -7.66 -7.39
CA THR A 11 -14.93 -6.91 -7.22
C THR A 11 -14.93 -5.91 -6.07
N ASN A 12 -13.98 -6.01 -5.13
CA ASN A 12 -14.02 -5.25 -3.88
C ASN A 12 -12.94 -4.15 -3.74
N TYR A 13 -12.22 -3.81 -4.82
CA TYR A 13 -11.08 -2.90 -4.75
C TYR A 13 -11.36 -1.56 -4.03
N ASN A 14 -12.50 -0.91 -4.28
CA ASN A 14 -12.82 0.36 -3.61
C ASN A 14 -12.98 0.22 -2.10
N THR A 15 -13.63 -0.86 -1.63
CA THR A 15 -13.79 -1.15 -0.21
C THR A 15 -12.44 -1.53 0.40
N TRP A 16 -11.72 -2.45 -0.23
CA TRP A 16 -10.38 -2.87 0.18
C TRP A 16 -9.43 -1.69 0.32
N LYS A 17 -9.48 -0.74 -0.62
CA LYS A 17 -8.64 0.45 -0.63
C LYS A 17 -8.84 1.30 0.62
N GLU A 18 -10.10 1.60 0.98
CA GLU A 18 -10.37 2.41 2.18
C GLU A 18 -10.03 1.65 3.47
N ASP A 19 -10.34 0.36 3.53
CA ASP A 19 -10.03 -0.49 4.68
C ASP A 19 -8.53 -0.62 4.94
N VAL A 20 -7.74 -0.91 3.90
CA VAL A 20 -6.29 -1.01 4.01
C VAL A 20 -5.66 0.36 4.26
N ARG A 21 -6.22 1.44 3.71
CA ARG A 21 -5.80 2.81 4.03
C ARG A 21 -5.96 3.08 5.53
N VAL A 22 -7.11 2.78 6.12
CA VAL A 22 -7.36 2.96 7.56
C VAL A 22 -6.41 2.09 8.39
N LEU A 23 -6.18 0.84 7.98
CA LEU A 23 -5.22 -0.04 8.64
C LEU A 23 -3.78 0.49 8.58
N LEU A 24 -3.38 1.08 7.46
CA LEU A 24 -2.07 1.72 7.32
C LEU A 24 -1.95 3.02 8.15
N MET A 25 -3.05 3.74 8.37
CA MET A 25 -3.09 4.88 9.29
C MET A 25 -2.89 4.44 10.74
N ASP A 26 -3.60 3.40 11.19
CA ASP A 26 -3.41 2.79 12.52
C ASP A 26 -1.95 2.34 12.73
N ARG A 27 -1.32 1.83 11.67
CA ARG A 27 0.09 1.38 11.66
C ARG A 27 1.09 2.52 11.41
N ASN A 28 0.68 3.79 11.41
CA ASN A 28 1.52 4.97 11.17
C ASN A 28 2.34 4.90 9.87
N SER A 29 1.85 4.17 8.86
CA SER A 29 2.56 3.88 7.63
C SER A 29 1.89 4.50 6.39
N TRP A 30 0.66 5.02 6.52
CA TRP A 30 -0.05 5.65 5.41
C TRP A 30 0.70 6.85 4.80
N ARG A 31 1.40 7.63 5.63
CA ARG A 31 2.18 8.80 5.17
C ARG A 31 3.36 8.40 4.29
N ILE A 32 3.88 7.19 4.46
CA ILE A 32 4.92 6.63 3.58
C ILE A 32 4.32 6.34 2.20
N ILE A 33 3.14 5.70 2.15
CA ILE A 33 2.44 5.38 0.88
C ILE A 33 2.14 6.64 0.07
N THR A 34 1.71 7.71 0.73
CA THR A 34 1.38 8.98 0.07
C THR A 34 2.60 9.86 -0.23
N GLY A 35 3.81 9.43 0.13
CA GLY A 35 5.04 10.21 -0.02
C GLY A 35 5.13 11.45 0.88
N GLN A 36 4.22 11.60 1.85
CA GLN A 36 4.26 12.67 2.85
C GLN A 36 5.40 12.46 3.85
N GLU A 37 5.83 11.23 4.04
CA GLU A 37 6.98 10.87 4.84
C GLU A 37 8.07 10.28 3.94
N VAL A 38 9.25 10.91 3.99
CA VAL A 38 10.40 10.52 3.19
C VAL A 38 11.39 9.72 4.03
N LYS A 39 12.19 8.90 3.34
CA LYS A 39 13.26 8.14 3.97
C LYS A 39 14.20 9.08 4.74
N PRO A 40 14.58 8.74 5.99
CA PRO A 40 15.57 9.52 6.73
C PRO A 40 16.89 9.62 5.96
N ASP A 41 17.52 10.80 6.04
CA ASP A 41 18.83 11.03 5.43
C ASP A 41 19.97 10.31 6.18
N ASP A 42 21.20 10.46 5.67
CA ASP A 42 22.37 9.82 6.26
C ASP A 42 22.72 10.36 7.66
N GLY A 43 22.34 11.62 7.97
CA GLY A 43 22.55 12.27 9.26
C GLY A 43 21.54 11.88 10.34
N ALA A 44 20.42 11.25 9.97
CA ALA A 44 19.42 10.79 10.93
C ALA A 44 19.98 9.74 11.90
N SER A 45 19.45 9.73 13.12
CA SER A 45 19.85 8.78 14.15
C SER A 45 19.51 7.34 13.73
N ALA A 46 20.29 6.38 14.23
CA ALA A 46 20.01 4.96 13.99
C ALA A 46 18.61 4.54 14.48
N LYS A 47 18.05 5.23 15.48
CA LYS A 47 16.69 5.00 15.97
C LYS A 47 15.64 5.44 14.94
N GLU A 48 15.83 6.61 14.32
CA GLU A 48 14.92 7.13 13.29
C GLU A 48 14.93 6.23 12.06
N LYS A 49 16.13 5.82 11.59
CA LYS A 49 16.28 4.89 10.46
C LYS A 49 15.55 3.56 10.71
N ARG A 50 15.78 2.93 11.87
CA ARG A 50 15.08 1.69 12.26
C ARG A 50 13.57 1.86 12.39
N ASN A 51 13.11 2.98 12.95
CA ASN A 51 11.68 3.26 13.08
C ASN A 51 11.00 3.48 11.72
N PHE A 52 11.70 4.08 10.75
CA PHE A 52 11.22 4.21 9.39
C PHE A 52 11.18 2.85 8.69
N GLU A 53 12.27 2.09 8.71
CA GLU A 53 12.36 0.74 8.12
C GLU A 53 11.28 -0.19 8.66
N SER A 54 11.05 -0.18 9.98
CA SER A 54 9.99 -0.97 10.61
C SER A 54 8.60 -0.63 10.07
N ARG A 55 8.31 0.65 9.82
CA ARG A 55 7.03 1.09 9.24
C ARG A 55 6.97 0.82 7.74
N TRP A 56 8.08 0.91 7.03
CA TRP A 56 8.19 0.54 5.61
C TRP A 56 7.86 -0.94 5.40
N ASP A 57 8.50 -1.83 6.14
CA ASP A 57 8.26 -3.28 6.08
C ASP A 57 6.84 -3.63 6.50
N ARG A 58 6.33 -2.94 7.53
CA ARG A 58 4.95 -3.11 7.99
C ARG A 58 3.94 -2.61 6.96
N ALA A 59 4.23 -1.54 6.21
CA ALA A 59 3.39 -1.08 5.12
C ALA A 59 3.28 -2.15 4.03
N TYR A 60 4.41 -2.64 3.53
CA TYR A 60 4.45 -3.64 2.47
C TYR A 60 3.76 -4.94 2.91
N SER A 61 4.08 -5.43 4.12
CA SER A 61 3.47 -6.64 4.67
C SER A 61 1.95 -6.51 4.82
N THR A 62 1.46 -5.33 5.22
CA THR A 62 0.01 -5.07 5.34
C THR A 62 -0.67 -5.18 3.99
N ILE A 63 -0.10 -4.54 2.96
CA ILE A 63 -0.62 -4.60 1.58
C ILE A 63 -0.57 -6.03 1.05
N TYR A 64 0.56 -6.73 1.18
CA TYR A 64 0.72 -8.08 0.65
C TYR A 64 -0.25 -9.09 1.29
N LEU A 65 -0.44 -9.00 2.60
CA LEU A 65 -1.31 -9.94 3.34
C LEU A 65 -2.80 -9.65 3.15
N SER A 66 -3.16 -8.40 2.85
CA SER A 66 -4.54 -8.01 2.53
C SER A 66 -4.95 -8.34 1.10
N VAL A 67 -4.08 -8.93 0.28
CA VAL A 67 -4.38 -9.31 -1.11
C VAL A 67 -4.60 -10.83 -1.22
N GLU A 68 -5.59 -11.25 -2.01
CA GLU A 68 -5.80 -12.66 -2.30
C GLU A 68 -4.61 -13.26 -3.07
N LYS A 69 -4.38 -14.56 -2.90
CA LYS A 69 -3.20 -15.24 -3.45
C LYS A 69 -3.05 -15.06 -4.96
N GLU A 70 -4.17 -15.02 -5.69
CA GLU A 70 -4.22 -14.85 -7.14
C GLU A 70 -3.59 -13.53 -7.61
N TYR A 71 -3.73 -12.44 -6.84
CA TYR A 71 -3.26 -11.10 -7.20
C TYR A 71 -1.93 -10.72 -6.56
N ARG A 72 -1.35 -11.57 -5.68
CA ARG A 72 -0.06 -11.29 -5.04
C ARG A 72 1.11 -11.26 -6.02
N ASN A 73 0.99 -11.98 -7.13
CA ASN A 73 1.97 -11.95 -8.22
C ASN A 73 2.15 -10.54 -8.82
N LEU A 74 1.13 -9.68 -8.73
CA LEU A 74 1.21 -8.29 -9.21
C LEU A 74 2.25 -7.46 -8.45
N ILE A 75 2.52 -7.81 -7.19
CA ILE A 75 3.38 -7.04 -6.28
C ILE A 75 4.55 -7.85 -5.71
N SER A 76 4.68 -9.13 -6.03
CA SER A 76 5.70 -10.01 -5.45
C SER A 76 7.13 -9.75 -5.93
N ASP A 77 7.29 -8.98 -7.00
CA ASP A 77 8.58 -8.56 -7.56
C ASP A 77 9.17 -7.32 -6.88
N THR A 78 8.45 -6.73 -5.92
CA THR A 78 8.88 -5.55 -5.18
C THR A 78 8.70 -5.74 -3.67
N CYS A 79 9.53 -5.08 -2.87
CA CYS A 79 9.32 -4.87 -1.44
C CYS A 79 9.03 -3.40 -1.12
N ASP A 80 8.87 -2.56 -2.15
CA ASP A 80 8.50 -1.16 -2.01
C ASP A 80 6.97 -1.06 -1.86
N PRO A 81 6.46 -0.60 -0.71
CA PRO A 81 5.05 -0.50 -0.43
C PRO A 81 4.35 0.56 -1.29
N ILE A 82 5.05 1.61 -1.73
CA ILE A 82 4.50 2.65 -2.61
C ILE A 82 4.28 2.06 -4.00
N VAL A 83 5.29 1.34 -4.52
CA VAL A 83 5.19 0.65 -5.81
C VAL A 83 4.13 -0.44 -5.76
N ALA A 84 4.09 -1.24 -4.69
CA ALA A 84 3.07 -2.27 -4.50
C ALA A 84 1.66 -1.69 -4.50
N TRP A 85 1.43 -0.62 -3.73
CA TRP A 85 0.15 0.10 -3.72
C TRP A 85 -0.22 0.56 -5.13
N LYS A 86 0.69 1.23 -5.83
CA LYS A 86 0.44 1.80 -7.15
C LYS A 86 0.12 0.73 -8.21
N LYS A 87 0.82 -0.41 -8.20
CA LYS A 87 0.53 -1.53 -9.11
C LYS A 87 -0.88 -2.08 -8.91
N LEU A 88 -1.35 -2.20 -7.66
CA LEU A 88 -2.72 -2.60 -7.37
C LEU A 88 -3.71 -1.53 -7.83
N GLU A 89 -3.43 -0.24 -7.59
CA GLU A 89 -4.29 0.83 -8.09
C GLU A 89 -4.42 0.78 -9.61
N ASP A 90 -3.30 0.63 -10.33
CA ASP A 90 -3.29 0.64 -11.79
C ASP A 90 -3.99 -0.58 -12.40
N HIS A 91 -3.97 -1.72 -11.70
CA HIS A 91 -4.64 -2.94 -12.14
C HIS A 91 -6.16 -2.92 -11.93
N PHE A 92 -6.61 -2.48 -10.75
CA PHE A 92 -8.02 -2.59 -10.36
C PHE A 92 -8.82 -1.31 -10.57
N GLN A 93 -8.18 -0.15 -10.66
CA GLN A 93 -8.87 1.10 -10.96
C GLN A 93 -9.04 1.22 -12.47
N PRO A 94 -10.28 1.21 -13.01
CA PRO A 94 -10.49 1.47 -14.42
C PRO A 94 -9.97 2.87 -14.74
N HIS A 95 -8.94 2.93 -15.58
CA HIS A 95 -8.52 4.18 -16.19
C HIS A 95 -9.64 4.63 -17.11
N THR A 96 -10.57 5.44 -16.62
CA THR A 96 -11.57 6.11 -17.45
C THR A 96 -10.85 7.15 -18.33
N ARG A 97 -10.17 6.69 -19.38
CA ARG A 97 -9.84 7.52 -20.53
C ARG A 97 -11.06 7.56 -21.45
N ALA A 98 -12.16 8.12 -20.95
CA ALA A 98 -13.31 8.49 -21.77
C ALA A 98 -13.42 10.01 -21.84
N ARG A 99 -12.61 10.61 -22.71
CA ARG A 99 -13.01 11.82 -23.44
C ARG A 99 -12.96 11.49 -24.92
N VAL A 100 -14.01 10.84 -25.42
CA VAL A 100 -14.44 11.11 -26.79
C VAL A 100 -15.24 12.40 -26.69
N ILE A 101 -14.58 13.50 -27.01
CA ILE A 101 -15.25 14.77 -27.30
C ILE A 101 -15.91 14.54 -28.67
N GLY A 102 -17.22 14.40 -28.67
CA GLY A 102 -18.04 14.59 -29.87
C GLY A 102 -18.30 16.08 -30.10
#